data_AF-A0A022PRW8-F1
#
_entry.id   AF-A0A022PRW8-F1
#
_cell.length_a   1.000
_cell.length_b   1.000
_cell.length_c   1.000
_cell.angle_alpha   90.00
_cell.angle_beta   90.00
_cell.angle_gamma   90.00
#
_symmetry.space_group_name_H-M   'P 1'
#
loop_
_entity.id
_entity.type
_entity.pdbx_description
1 polymer ?
#
loop_
_entity_poly.entity_id
_entity_poly.type
_entity_poly.pdbx_seq_one_letter_code
_entity_poly.pdbx_strand_id
1 'polypeptide(L)' 'MKEQRKKNVATKSVKKSTSSNIPEEIIEIILLKLPSIKSLVRFKAVSKSWNTIISDPLFIQNHLHSSNNSHLLFPI' A
#
# COMPACT_ATOMS: atom_id res chain seq x y z
N MET A 1 8.03 -38.39 23.77
CA MET A 1 6.84 -37.65 24.29
C MET A 1 6.99 -36.18 23.91
N LYS A 2 6.04 -35.65 23.12
CA LYS A 2 5.52 -34.25 23.08
C LYS A 2 6.57 -33.13 22.87
N GLU A 3 6.45 -32.15 21.98
CA GLU A 3 5.33 -31.59 21.21
C GLU A 3 5.94 -30.57 20.22
N GLN A 4 5.41 -30.53 19.01
CA GLN A 4 5.72 -29.52 17.99
C GLN A 4 5.00 -28.21 18.33
N ARG A 5 5.69 -27.06 18.24
CA ARG A 5 4.99 -25.77 18.07
C ARG A 5 5.35 -25.13 16.74
N LYS A 6 4.56 -25.53 15.75
CA LYS A 6 4.37 -24.88 14.45
C LYS A 6 3.75 -23.50 14.71
N LYS A 7 4.49 -22.41 14.48
CA LYS A 7 3.93 -21.05 14.52
C LYS A 7 3.28 -20.76 13.16
N ASN A 8 2.05 -21.22 12.99
CA ASN A 8 1.19 -20.80 11.90
C ASN A 8 0.67 -19.40 12.21
N VAL A 9 1.22 -18.36 11.58
CA VAL A 9 0.60 -17.03 11.55
C VAL A 9 -0.55 -17.10 10.55
N ALA A 10 -1.71 -17.54 11.02
CA ALA A 10 -2.96 -17.41 10.29
C ALA A 10 -3.44 -15.96 10.42
N THR A 11 -3.19 -15.14 9.40
CA THR A 11 -3.85 -13.86 9.23
C THR A 11 -5.33 -14.11 8.93
N LYS A 12 -6.13 -14.22 10.00
CA LYS A 12 -7.59 -14.30 9.90
C LYS A 12 -8.12 -12.89 9.71
N SER A 13 -8.56 -12.54 8.50
CA SER A 13 -9.34 -11.32 8.27
C SER A 13 -10.62 -11.65 7.50
N VAL A 14 -11.72 -11.11 8.04
CA VAL A 14 -13.12 -11.36 7.72
C VAL A 14 -13.42 -11.12 6.25
N LYS A 15 -14.09 -12.08 5.59
CA LYS A 15 -14.73 -11.87 4.28
C LYS A 15 -15.83 -10.83 4.44
N LYS A 16 -15.67 -9.65 3.84
CA LYS A 16 -16.77 -8.69 3.64
C LYS A 16 -17.22 -8.77 2.18
N SER A 17 -18.50 -9.06 1.99
CA SER A 17 -19.15 -9.27 0.71
C SER A 17 -19.41 -7.96 -0.06
N THR A 18 -19.22 -8.07 -1.38
CA THR A 18 -19.79 -7.27 -2.48
C THR A 18 -19.57 -5.75 -2.45
N SER A 19 -18.35 -5.35 -2.78
CA SER A 19 -18.10 -4.20 -3.66
C SER A 19 -17.06 -4.65 -4.68
N SER A 20 -17.11 -4.14 -5.90
CA SER A 20 -16.09 -4.30 -6.93
C SER A 20 -14.69 -3.95 -6.38
N ASN A 21 -14.04 -4.94 -5.77
CA ASN A 21 -12.76 -4.76 -5.10
C ASN A 21 -11.66 -4.79 -6.16
N ILE A 22 -11.05 -3.63 -6.38
CA ILE A 22 -9.82 -3.52 -7.18
C ILE A 22 -8.74 -4.34 -6.45
N PRO A 23 -7.97 -5.21 -7.14
CA PRO A 23 -6.86 -5.94 -6.54
C PRO A 23 -5.84 -4.99 -5.91
N GLU A 24 -5.19 -5.41 -4.82
CA GLU A 24 -4.21 -4.57 -4.09
C GLU A 24 -3.04 -4.14 -4.99
N GLU A 25 -2.58 -5.02 -5.87
CA GLU A 25 -1.53 -4.73 -6.86
C GLU A 25 -1.89 -3.53 -7.75
N ILE A 26 -3.15 -3.46 -8.19
CA ILE A 26 -3.62 -2.35 -9.03
C ILE A 26 -3.70 -1.05 -8.22
N ILE A 27 -4.12 -1.13 -6.95
CA ILE A 27 -4.12 0.03 -6.05
C ILE A 27 -2.68 0.52 -5.85
N GLU A 28 -1.74 -0.38 -5.61
CA GLU A 28 -0.32 -0.05 -5.43
C GLU A 28 0.26 0.65 -6.67
N ILE A 29 -0.01 0.14 -7.87
CA ILE A 29 0.41 0.78 -9.14
C ILE A 29 -0.17 2.20 -9.26
N ILE A 30 -1.45 2.39 -8.92
CA ILE A 30 -2.09 3.72 -8.94
C ILE A 30 -1.38 4.66 -7.98
N LEU A 31 -1.14 4.21 -6.74
CA LEU A 31 -0.51 5.00 -5.69
C LEU A 31 0.96 5.34 -6.01
N LEU A 32 1.71 4.43 -6.62
CA LEU A 32 3.11 4.65 -7.04
C LEU A 32 3.22 5.71 -8.16
N LYS A 33 2.21 5.83 -9.01
CA LYS A 33 2.17 6.84 -10.09
C LYS A 33 1.84 8.25 -9.61
N LEU A 34 1.46 8.44 -8.35
CA LEU A 34 1.15 9.76 -7.79
C LEU A 34 2.43 10.42 -7.30
N PRO A 35 2.91 11.52 -7.90
CA PRO A 35 4.17 12.14 -7.48
C PRO A 35 4.06 12.88 -6.13
N SER A 36 2.84 13.22 -5.68
CA SER A 36 2.64 14.02 -4.47
C SER A 36 2.36 13.18 -3.22
N ILE A 37 3.20 13.37 -2.19
CA ILE A 37 2.96 12.81 -0.85
C ILE A 37 1.66 13.37 -0.25
N LYS A 38 1.28 14.62 -0.58
CA LYS A 38 0.06 15.26 -0.05
C LYS A 38 -1.21 14.55 -0.52
N SER A 39 -1.26 14.07 -1.77
CA SER A 39 -2.40 13.27 -2.25
C SER A 39 -2.45 11.90 -1.58
N LEU A 40 -1.30 11.24 -1.41
CA LEU A 40 -1.20 9.95 -0.72
C LEU A 40 -1.74 10.02 0.71
N VAL A 41 -1.41 11.06 1.47
CA VAL A 41 -1.93 11.21 2.84
C VAL A 41 -3.47 11.29 2.87
N ARG A 42 -4.09 12.01 1.92
CA ARG A 42 -5.57 12.09 1.83
C ARG A 42 -6.19 10.74 1.47
N PHE A 43 -5.50 9.97 0.63
CA PHE A 43 -5.94 8.67 0.14
C PHE A 43 -5.99 7.57 1.21
N LYS A 44 -5.32 7.77 2.36
CA LYS A 44 -5.48 6.92 3.55
C LYS A 44 -6.93 6.85 4.04
N ALA A 45 -7.75 7.87 3.78
CA ALA A 45 -9.16 7.91 4.19
C ALA A 45 -10.11 7.11 3.29
N VAL A 46 -9.66 6.65 2.11
CA VAL A 46 -10.51 5.97 1.12
C VAL A 46 -10.92 4.58 1.59
N SER A 47 -9.98 3.78 2.08
CA SER A 47 -10.25 2.45 2.60
C SER A 47 -9.12 1.94 3.48
N LYS A 48 -9.39 0.87 4.24
CA LYS A 48 -8.36 0.18 5.04
C LYS A 48 -7.22 -0.36 4.16
N SER A 49 -7.53 -0.90 2.98
CA SER A 49 -6.51 -1.44 2.06
C SER A 49 -5.58 -0.34 1.55
N TRP A 50 -6.13 0.81 1.14
CA TRP A 50 -5.32 1.96 0.71
C TRP A 50 -4.44 2.48 1.86
N ASN A 51 -4.99 2.58 3.07
CA ASN A 51 -4.22 2.99 4.24
C ASN A 51 -3.06 2.00 4.57
N THR A 52 -3.29 0.69 4.44
CA THR A 52 -2.27 -0.33 4.66
C THR A 52 -1.12 -0.17 3.67
N ILE A 53 -1.42 -0.04 2.37
CA ILE A 53 -0.40 0.11 1.32
C ILE A 53 0.40 1.40 1.52
N ILE A 54 -0.27 2.53 1.78
CA ILE A 54 0.40 3.84 1.93
C ILE A 54 1.28 3.89 3.19
N SER A 55 0.96 3.09 4.21
CA SER A 55 1.74 3.03 5.45
C SER A 55 2.84 1.96 5.41
N ASP A 56 2.94 1.20 4.33
CA ASP A 56 3.95 0.17 4.17
C ASP A 56 5.34 0.77 3.84
N PRO A 57 6.41 0.38 4.58
CA PRO A 57 7.75 0.92 4.35
C PRO A 57 8.32 0.63 2.96
N LEU A 58 8.01 -0.54 2.37
CA LEU A 58 8.48 -0.91 1.04
C LEU A 58 7.80 -0.05 -0.03
N PHE A 59 6.49 0.19 0.12
CA PHE A 59 5.76 1.15 -0.72
C PHE A 59 6.40 2.54 -0.66
N ILE A 60 6.70 3.05 0.55
CA ILE A 60 7.34 4.36 0.74
C ILE A 60 8.71 4.41 0.06
N GLN A 61 9.53 3.36 0.20
CA GLN A 61 10.84 3.28 -0.45
C GLN A 61 10.74 3.30 -1.98
N ASN A 62 9.83 2.50 -2.55
CA ASN A 62 9.59 2.46 -4.00
C ASN A 62 9.06 3.80 -4.53
N HIS A 63 8.18 4.46 -3.77
CA HIS A 63 7.63 5.76 -4.10
C HIS A 63 8.71 6.85 -4.12
N LEU A 64 9.61 6.87 -3.14
CA LEU A 64 10.73 7.82 -3.08
C LEU A 64 11.71 7.63 -4.24
N HIS A 65 12.05 6.38 -4.59
CA HIS A 65 12.88 6.08 -5.76
C HIS A 65 12.23 6.56 -7.06
N SER A 66 10.90 6.44 -7.18
CA SER A 66 10.15 6.89 -8.35
C SER A 66 10.06 8.42 -8.42
N SER A 67 9.89 9.09 -7.28
CA SER A 67 9.80 10.55 -7.17
C SER A 67 11.09 11.26 -7.57
N ASN A 68 12.26 10.66 -7.32
CA ASN A 68 13.56 11.24 -7.69
C ASN A 68 13.75 11.43 -9.21
N ASN A 69 12.95 10.76 -10.04
CA ASN A 69 12.97 10.96 -11.50
C ASN A 69 12.03 12.08 -11.98
N SER A 70 11.17 12.61 -11.11
CA SER A 70 10.15 13.62 -11.46
C SER A 70 10.51 15.04 -11.05
N HIS A 71 11.57 15.24 -10.27
CA HIS A 71 12.05 16.57 -9.87
C HIS A 71 12.80 17.32 -11.00
N LEU A 72 12.97 16.70 -12.17
CA LEU A 72 13.57 17.34 -13.35
C LEU A 72 12.55 18.03 -14.27
N LEU A 73 11.25 17.99 -13.96
CA LEU A 73 10.22 18.54 -14.85
C LEU A 73 9.49 19.80 -14.36
N PHE A 74 9.74 20.25 -13.13
CA PHE A 74 9.26 21.56 -12.65
C PHE A 74 10.31 22.22 -11.76
N PRO A 75 11.17 23.09 -12.33
CA PRO A 75 12.01 23.98 -11.55
C PRO A 75 11.11 24.96 -10.78
N ILE A 76 11.36 25.09 -9.48
CA ILE A 76 10.86 26.23 -8.67
C ILE A 76 11.63 27.48 -9.08
#